data_AF-A0A9D6VY12-F1
#
_entry.id   AF-A0A9D6VY12-F1
#
_cell.length_a   1.000
_cell.length_b   1.000
_cell.length_c   1.000
_cell.angle_alpha   90.00
_cell.angle_beta   90.00
_cell.angle_gamma   90.00
#
_symmetry.space_group_name_H-M   'P 1'
#
loop_
_entity.id
_entity.type
_entity.pdbx_description
1 polymer ?
#
loop_
_entity_poly.entity_id
_entity_poly.type
_entity_poly.pdbx_seq_one_letter_code
_entity_poly.pdbx_strand_id
1 'polypeptide(L)'
;MGKNEGKRTAVTKAFEGKSFEEVLRRLEEIVESLESGELTVEKSLGLFEEGVGLAREGHRRLDAAEKRITELLEDGSEKPLASGDVEAQHDGTKDKDDDGDPDDDDDDT
;
A
#
# COMPACT_ATOMS: atom_id res chain seq x y z
N MET A 1 -9.29 25.04 -33.33
CA MET A 1 -8.82 24.72 -31.96
C MET A 1 -10.04 24.42 -31.10
N GLY A 2 -10.08 23.31 -30.36
CA GLY A 2 -11.10 23.11 -29.31
C GLY A 2 -11.79 21.77 -29.34
N LYS A 3 -11.11 20.72 -28.85
CA LYS A 3 -11.70 19.43 -28.42
C LYS A 3 -10.73 18.71 -27.46
N ASN A 4 -10.36 19.32 -26.33
CA ASN A 4 -9.49 18.62 -25.36
C ASN A 4 -9.79 18.95 -23.89
N GLU A 5 -11.03 19.35 -23.61
CA GLU A 5 -11.46 19.72 -22.25
C GLU A 5 -12.15 18.55 -21.52
N GLY A 6 -12.80 17.63 -22.26
CA GLY A 6 -13.55 16.51 -21.67
C GLY A 6 -12.76 15.25 -21.30
N LYS A 7 -11.53 15.05 -21.83
CA LYS A 7 -10.69 13.89 -21.49
C LYS A 7 -9.87 14.10 -20.21
N ARG A 8 -9.63 15.35 -19.79
CA ARG A 8 -8.82 15.68 -18.60
C ARG A 8 -9.52 15.42 -17.28
N THR A 9 -10.85 15.58 -17.25
CA THR A 9 -11.66 15.45 -16.03
C THR A 9 -11.90 14.00 -15.60
N ALA A 10 -11.76 13.03 -16.51
CA ALA A 10 -11.95 11.61 -16.20
C ALA A 10 -10.74 11.02 -15.47
N VAL A 11 -9.52 11.48 -15.77
CA VAL A 11 -8.29 11.02 -15.12
C VAL A 11 -8.27 11.41 -13.63
N THR A 12 -8.73 12.60 -13.29
CA THR A 12 -8.78 13.09 -11.90
C THR A 12 -9.89 12.44 -11.08
N LYS A 13 -10.96 11.98 -11.74
CA LYS A 13 -12.13 11.36 -11.08
C LYS A 13 -11.90 9.89 -10.70
N ALA A 14 -11.03 9.17 -11.39
CA ALA A 14 -10.77 7.76 -11.14
C ALA A 14 -10.03 7.47 -9.81
N PHE A 15 -9.62 8.52 -9.07
CA PHE A 15 -8.93 8.43 -7.78
C PHE A 15 -9.85 8.72 -6.57
N GLU A 16 -11.18 8.69 -6.72
CA GLU A 16 -12.22 9.10 -5.75
C GLU A 16 -12.48 8.13 -4.55
N GLY A 17 -11.56 7.24 -4.19
CA GLY A 17 -11.55 6.62 -2.86
C GLY A 17 -10.34 7.13 -2.12
N LYS A 18 -10.48 7.78 -0.95
CA LYS A 18 -9.47 8.62 -0.26
C LYS A 18 -8.28 9.01 -1.15
N SER A 19 -8.28 10.18 -1.79
CA SER A 19 -7.26 10.52 -2.78
C SER A 19 -5.84 10.28 -2.23
N PHE A 20 -4.86 9.96 -3.08
CA PHE A 20 -3.48 9.73 -2.61
C PHE A 20 -2.96 10.92 -1.78
N GLU A 21 -3.40 12.14 -2.10
CA GLU A 21 -3.12 13.36 -1.33
C GLU A 21 -3.72 13.33 0.08
N GLU A 22 -4.91 12.74 0.27
CA GLU A 22 -5.51 12.56 1.60
C GLU A 22 -4.76 11.52 2.43
N VAL A 23 -4.26 10.45 1.80
CA VAL A 23 -3.40 9.47 2.47
C VAL A 23 -2.11 10.13 2.95
N LEU A 24 -1.46 10.92 2.09
CA LEU A 24 -0.25 11.67 2.44
C LEU A 24 -0.50 12.68 3.56
N ARG A 25 -1.53 13.51 3.42
CA ARG A 25 -1.88 14.53 4.43
C ARG A 25 -2.11 13.90 5.80
N ARG A 26 -2.82 12.78 5.84
CA ARG A 26 -3.07 12.08 7.10
C ARG A 26 -1.79 11.49 7.70
N LEU A 27 -0.88 10.97 6.86
CA LEU A 27 0.40 10.46 7.32
C LEU A 27 1.27 11.58 7.91
N GLU A 28 1.28 12.76 7.31
CA GLU A 28 1.98 13.96 7.82
C GLU A 28 1.43 14.36 9.21
N GLU A 29 0.11 14.45 9.37
CA GLU A 29 -0.53 14.74 10.67
C GLU A 29 -0.15 13.72 11.77
N ILE A 30 -0.07 12.44 11.39
CA ILE A 30 0.33 11.36 12.30
C ILE A 30 1.79 11.54 12.73
N VAL A 31 2.70 11.81 11.78
CA VAL A 31 4.12 12.04 12.08
C VAL A 31 4.29 13.25 13.00
N GLU A 32 3.66 14.38 12.68
CA GLU A 32 3.69 15.58 13.54
C GLU A 32 3.19 15.27 14.96
N SER A 33 2.11 14.51 15.08
CA SER A 33 1.55 14.11 16.37
C SER A 33 2.49 13.20 17.16
N LEU A 34 3.14 12.24 16.50
CA LEU A 34 4.10 11.33 17.12
C LEU A 34 5.39 12.06 17.54
N GLU A 35 5.84 13.03 16.74
CA GLU A 35 7.03 13.84 17.02
C GLU A 35 6.82 14.85 18.16
N SER A 36 5.57 15.26 18.42
CA SER A 36 5.24 16.18 19.51
C SER A 36 5.64 15.66 20.90
N GLY A 37 5.66 14.33 21.08
CA GLY A 37 6.00 13.69 22.36
C GLY A 37 4.96 13.87 23.48
N GLU A 38 3.80 14.47 23.20
CA GLU A 38 2.73 14.74 24.20
C GLU A 38 1.74 13.58 24.35
N LEU A 39 1.90 12.52 23.56
CA LEU A 39 0.99 11.40 23.50
C LEU A 39 1.29 10.33 24.57
N THR A 40 0.23 9.70 25.08
CA THR A 40 0.39 8.48 25.89
C THR A 40 0.84 7.33 25.01
N VAL A 41 1.46 6.31 25.60
CA VAL A 41 1.95 5.12 24.87
C VAL A 41 0.85 4.47 24.04
N GLU A 42 -0.36 4.34 24.60
CA GLU A 42 -1.51 3.74 23.91
C GLU A 42 -1.94 4.57 22.70
N LYS A 43 -1.92 5.91 22.82
CA LYS A 43 -2.25 6.80 21.70
C LYS A 43 -1.19 6.76 20.61
N SER A 44 0.08 6.79 21.00
CA SER A 44 1.21 6.67 20.07
C SER A 44 1.17 5.36 19.30
N LEU A 45 0.83 4.24 19.98
CA LEU A 45 0.69 2.94 19.34
C LEU A 45 -0.47 2.93 18.33
N GLY A 46 -1.63 3.46 18.69
CA GLY A 46 -2.77 3.56 17.76
C GLY A 46 -2.48 4.42 16.53
N LEU A 47 -1.79 5.55 16.70
CA LEU A 47 -1.37 6.39 15.57
C LEU A 47 -0.32 5.71 14.69
N PHE A 48 0.60 4.96 15.29
CA PHE A 48 1.59 4.18 14.54
C PHE A 48 0.92 3.10 13.69
N GLU A 49 -0.03 2.35 14.24
CA GLU A 49 -0.82 1.34 13.51
C GLU A 49 -1.60 1.98 12.34
N GLU A 50 -2.24 3.12 12.59
CA GLU A 50 -2.91 3.89 11.54
C GLU A 50 -1.93 4.31 10.43
N GLY A 51 -0.77 4.85 10.81
CA GLY A 51 0.27 5.28 9.88
C GLY A 51 0.80 4.14 9.01
N VAL A 52 1.02 2.96 9.58
CA VAL A 52 1.41 1.75 8.83
C VAL A 52 0.32 1.35 7.84
N GLY A 53 -0.95 1.41 8.24
CA GLY A 53 -2.09 1.13 7.35
C GLY A 53 -2.14 2.09 6.16
N LEU A 54 -1.96 3.39 6.41
CA LEU A 54 -1.94 4.43 5.37
C LEU A 54 -0.75 4.28 4.42
N ALA A 55 0.45 3.99 4.94
CA ALA A 55 1.63 3.77 4.12
C ALA A 55 1.44 2.58 3.16
N ARG A 56 0.87 1.48 3.65
CA ARG A 56 0.54 0.31 2.83
C ARG A 56 -0.50 0.64 1.75
N GLU A 57 -1.51 1.43 2.09
CA GLU A 57 -2.52 1.89 1.13
C GLU A 57 -1.94 2.81 0.05
N GLY A 58 -1.06 3.75 0.44
CA GLY A 58 -0.34 4.61 -0.49
C GLY A 58 0.51 3.80 -1.47
N HIS A 59 1.25 2.82 -0.98
CA HIS A 59 2.07 1.94 -1.81
C HIS A 59 1.23 1.17 -2.85
N ARG A 60 0.14 0.52 -2.41
CA ARG A 60 -0.77 -0.22 -3.33
C ARG A 60 -1.29 0.64 -4.47
N ARG A 61 -1.58 1.91 -4.20
CA ARG A 61 -2.07 2.85 -5.22
C ARG A 61 -0.99 3.24 -6.21
N LEU A 62 0.22 3.47 -5.73
CA LEU A 62 1.37 3.75 -6.59
C LEU A 62 1.66 2.56 -7.49
N ASP A 63 1.65 1.33 -6.96
CA ASP A 63 1.87 0.11 -7.73
C ASP A 63 0.79 -0.07 -8.81
N ALA A 64 -0.48 0.17 -8.47
CA ALA A 64 -1.58 0.13 -9.42
C ALA A 64 -1.43 1.17 -10.53
N ALA A 65 -0.98 2.38 -10.19
CA ALA A 65 -0.72 3.45 -11.16
C ALA A 65 0.46 3.10 -12.08
N GLU A 66 1.57 2.59 -11.52
CA GLU A 66 2.75 2.17 -12.29
C GLU A 66 2.39 1.06 -13.28
N LYS A 67 1.73 0.00 -12.80
CA LYS A 67 1.28 -1.10 -13.64
C LYS A 67 0.43 -0.59 -14.80
N ARG A 68 -0.46 0.38 -14.51
CA ARG A 68 -1.33 0.94 -15.54
C ARG A 68 -0.56 1.76 -16.58
N ILE A 69 0.45 2.52 -16.15
CA ILE A 69 1.34 3.24 -17.07
C ILE A 69 2.08 2.25 -17.97
N THR A 70 2.61 1.17 -17.41
CA THR A 70 3.30 0.11 -18.17
C THR A 70 2.37 -0.53 -19.22
N GLU A 71 1.15 -0.92 -18.83
CA GLU A 71 0.16 -1.46 -19.77
C GLU A 71 -0.15 -0.49 -20.93
N LEU A 72 -0.27 0.82 -20.65
CA LEU A 72 -0.54 1.83 -21.68
C LEU A 72 0.63 2.03 -22.63
N LEU A 73 1.87 1.94 -22.13
CA LEU A 73 3.08 2.08 -22.94
C LEU A 73 3.35 0.83 -23.80
N GLU A 74 3.02 -0.36 -23.29
CA GLU A 74 3.25 -1.64 -23.99
C GLU A 74 2.16 -1.97 -25.02
N ASP A 75 0.88 -1.69 -24.73
CA ASP A 75 -0.25 -2.04 -25.62
C ASP A 75 -0.50 -0.98 -26.71
N GLY A 76 0.12 0.21 -26.61
CA GLY A 76 -0.17 1.35 -27.50
C GLY A 76 -1.65 1.76 -27.53
N SER A 77 -2.48 1.18 -26.65
CA SER A 77 -3.92 1.24 -26.66
C SER A 77 -4.41 1.88 -25.36
N GLU A 78 -5.04 3.05 -25.50
CA GLU A 78 -5.66 3.81 -24.42
C GLU A 78 -6.87 3.05 -23.85
N LYS A 79 -6.67 1.98 -23.08
CA LYS A 79 -7.79 1.39 -22.33
C LYS A 79 -8.18 2.30 -21.17
N PRO A 80 -9.49 2.53 -20.90
CA PRO A 80 -9.92 3.36 -19.78
C PRO A 80 -9.58 2.72 -18.42
N LEU A 81 -9.27 3.58 -17.44
CA LEU A 81 -8.99 3.22 -16.05
C LEU A 81 -10.18 2.43 -15.47
N ALA A 82 -9.97 1.16 -15.14
CA ALA A 82 -10.97 0.38 -14.42
C ALA A 82 -10.73 0.57 -12.92
N SER A 83 -11.68 1.23 -12.24
CA SER A 83 -11.76 1.27 -10.78
C SER A 83 -12.21 -0.12 -10.32
N GLY A 84 -11.35 -0.85 -9.63
CA GLY A 84 -11.67 -2.18 -9.13
C GLY A 84 -10.68 -2.63 -8.07
N ASP A 85 -11.21 -2.85 -6.88
CA ASP A 85 -10.61 -3.27 -5.63
C ASP A 85 -9.45 -4.26 -5.80
N VAL A 86 -8.24 -3.84 -5.41
CA VAL A 86 -7.10 -4.76 -5.30
C VAL A 86 -7.22 -5.51 -3.97
N GLU A 87 -7.73 -6.75 -4.05
CA GLU A 87 -7.63 -7.70 -2.94
C GLU A 87 -6.15 -7.86 -2.56
N ALA A 88 -5.82 -7.43 -1.35
CA ALA A 88 -4.49 -7.56 -0.78
C ALA A 88 -4.16 -9.06 -0.67
N GLN A 89 -3.22 -9.52 -1.50
CA GLN A 89 -2.54 -10.80 -1.27
C GLN A 89 -1.66 -10.62 -0.04
N HIS A 90 -2.17 -11.05 1.11
CA HIS A 90 -1.41 -11.20 2.35
C HIS A 90 -0.40 -12.34 2.12
N ASP A 91 0.84 -11.97 1.81
CA ASP A 91 1.99 -12.88 1.85
C ASP A 91 2.15 -13.35 3.30
N GLY A 92 1.60 -14.52 3.58
CA GLY A 92 1.77 -15.19 4.86
C GLY A 92 3.24 -15.54 5.00
N THR A 93 3.89 -14.96 6.00
CA THR A 93 5.16 -15.46 6.52
C THR A 93 4.99 -16.94 6.81
N LYS A 94 5.56 -17.75 5.93
CA LYS A 94 5.68 -19.19 6.11
C LYS A 94 6.78 -19.36 7.15
N ASP A 95 6.41 -19.24 8.42
CA ASP A 95 7.21 -19.75 9.51
C ASP A 95 7.42 -21.24 9.20
N LYS A 96 8.61 -21.54 8.67
CA LYS A 96 9.08 -22.91 8.65
C LYS A 96 9.37 -23.21 10.11
N ASP A 97 8.49 -24.01 10.69
CA ASP A 97 8.87 -24.96 11.73
C ASP A 97 10.14 -25.64 11.23
N ASP A 98 11.30 -25.12 11.65
CA ASP A 98 12.59 -25.80 11.52
C ASP A 98 12.58 -26.85 12.63
N ASP A 99 12.00 -27.99 12.25
CA ASP A 99 11.92 -29.20 13.02
C ASP A 99 13.29 -29.55 13.61
N GLY A 100 13.34 -29.57 14.94
CA GLY A 100 13.99 -30.62 15.72
C GLY A 100 15.46 -30.88 15.44
N ASP A 101 16.28 -30.39 16.37
CA ASP A 101 17.47 -31.05 16.91
C ASP A 101 17.60 -32.53 16.46
N PRO A 102 18.52 -32.89 15.54
CA PRO A 102 18.79 -34.28 15.25
C PRO A 102 19.49 -34.86 16.48
N ASP A 103 18.73 -35.67 17.21
CA ASP A 103 19.17 -36.45 18.36
C ASP A 103 20.62 -36.92 18.22
N ASP A 104 21.44 -36.53 19.20
CA ASP A 104 22.67 -37.20 19.61
C ASP A 104 22.34 -38.66 20.00
N ASP A 105 22.11 -39.54 19.02
CA ASP A 105 22.19 -40.99 19.20
C ASP A 105 23.54 -41.47 18.65
N ASP A 106 24.54 -41.19 19.49
CA ASP A 106 25.89 -41.75 19.45
C ASP A 106 25.89 -43.08 20.22
N ASP A 107 25.41 -44.17 19.60
CA ASP A 107 25.74 -45.54 20.03
C ASP A 107 25.42 -46.62 18.98
N ASP A 108 26.48 -47.01 18.30
CA ASP A 108 26.61 -48.27 17.55
C ASP A 108 26.51 -49.47 18.52
N THR A 109 25.34 -50.13 18.55
CA THR A 109 25.18 -51.53 19.03
C THR A 109 24.27 -52.34 18.13
#